data_AF-A0A813P9F4-F1
#
_entry.id   AF-A0A813P9F4-F1
#
_cell.length_a   1.000
_cell.length_b   1.000
_cell.length_c   1.000
_cell.angle_alpha   90.00
_cell.angle_beta   90.00
_cell.angle_gamma   90.00
#
_symmetry.space_group_name_H-M   'P 1'
#
loop_
_entity.id
_entity.type
_entity.pdbx_description
1 polymer ?
#
loop_
_entity_poly.entity_id
_entity_poly.type
_entity_poly.pdbx_seq_one_letter_code
_entity_poly.pdbx_strand_id
1 'polypeptide(L)'
;MISKSFILLAIAICAVTSLTVEQAKQNPLQAYVLTDPNGQVDPKSGVRIGPLDLKYVRPAALQRMGLQSELIQKFQPYFNVSGQQAQQLLQQKPLQLTQQEYDNLSNQVVAFMEKNYNKVPPPLRNNARIVQLKQLAEKRDWPVFLQQVQSLLQDFQS
;
A
#
# COMPACT_ATOMS: atom_id res chain seq x y z
N MET A 1 -10.24 3.01 28.61
CA MET A 1 -10.81 2.94 27.24
C MET A 1 -10.18 4.03 26.38
N ILE A 2 -8.91 3.86 26.02
CA ILE A 2 -8.27 4.68 24.98
C ILE A 2 -8.84 4.14 23.68
N SER A 3 -9.92 4.77 23.20
CA SER A 3 -10.47 4.52 21.88
C SER A 3 -9.31 4.38 20.91
N LYS A 4 -9.25 3.30 20.13
CA LYS A 4 -9.18 3.25 18.65
C LYS A 4 -8.60 4.49 17.93
N SER A 5 -7.67 5.20 18.54
CA SER A 5 -7.19 6.53 18.19
C SER A 5 -6.18 6.39 17.07
N PHE A 6 -6.75 6.07 15.91
CA PHE A 6 -6.66 6.86 14.69
C PHE A 6 -5.33 6.86 13.92
N ILE A 7 -4.29 6.26 14.45
CA ILE A 7 -2.94 6.65 14.04
C ILE A 7 -2.11 5.47 13.52
N LEU A 8 -2.42 4.24 13.97
CA LEU A 8 -1.98 3.03 13.28
C LEU A 8 -2.85 2.72 12.03
N LEU A 9 -4.02 3.36 11.89
CA LEU A 9 -5.09 2.97 10.96
C LEU A 9 -5.11 3.70 9.60
N ALA A 10 -4.18 4.60 9.30
CA ALA A 10 -4.11 5.26 7.98
C ALA A 10 -2.83 4.95 7.19
N ILE A 11 -1.88 4.24 7.80
CA ILE A 11 -0.59 3.82 7.19
C ILE A 11 -0.51 2.30 7.03
N ALA A 12 -1.41 1.55 7.67
CA ALA A 12 -1.55 0.12 7.54
C ALA A 12 -2.51 -0.27 6.41
N ILE A 13 -2.24 0.18 5.21
CA ILE A 13 -2.80 -0.48 4.03
C ILE A 13 -1.83 -1.64 3.77
N CYS A 14 -2.36 -2.86 3.91
CA CYS A 14 -1.98 -4.07 3.18
C CYS A 14 -0.57 -4.65 3.31
N ALA A 15 -0.37 -5.43 4.36
CA ALA A 15 0.54 -6.53 4.18
C ALA A 15 0.07 -7.78 4.92
N VAL A 16 -0.10 -8.83 4.11
CA VAL A 16 -0.36 -10.18 4.58
C VAL A 16 0.54 -11.13 3.81
N THR A 17 0.75 -12.26 4.44
CA THR A 17 1.85 -13.22 4.35
C THR A 17 2.07 -13.85 2.97
N SER A 18 2.87 -13.20 2.09
CA SER A 18 3.65 -13.96 1.09
C SER A 18 4.83 -13.17 0.48
N LEU A 19 5.84 -13.93 0.04
CA LEU A 19 7.11 -13.49 -0.53
C LEU A 19 6.97 -12.96 -1.95
N THR A 20 6.84 -11.65 -2.17
CA THR A 20 6.90 -11.07 -3.54
C THR A 20 7.27 -9.58 -3.57
N VAL A 21 8.13 -9.16 -2.64
CA VAL A 21 8.80 -7.82 -2.69
C VAL A 21 9.56 -7.63 -4.01
N GLU A 22 9.95 -8.71 -4.70
CA GLU A 22 10.73 -8.67 -5.94
C GLU A 22 10.00 -8.04 -7.14
N GLN A 23 8.72 -8.31 -7.34
CA GLN A 23 8.00 -7.75 -8.51
C GLN A 23 7.82 -6.23 -8.41
N ALA A 24 7.61 -5.71 -7.21
CA ALA A 24 7.57 -4.26 -6.95
C ALA A 24 8.92 -3.58 -7.23
N LYS A 25 10.03 -4.27 -6.95
CA LYS A 25 11.38 -3.79 -7.25
C LYS A 25 11.68 -3.80 -8.75
N GLN A 26 11.06 -4.70 -9.50
CA GLN A 26 11.31 -4.84 -10.94
C GLN A 26 10.60 -3.77 -11.77
N ASN A 27 9.35 -3.43 -11.46
CA ASN A 27 8.64 -2.36 -12.17
C ASN A 27 7.48 -1.77 -11.34
N PRO A 28 7.66 -0.61 -10.68
CA PRO A 28 6.61 -0.01 -9.85
C PRO A 28 5.45 0.57 -10.66
N LEU A 29 5.59 0.67 -11.99
CA LEU A 29 4.57 1.17 -12.91
C LEU A 29 3.58 0.08 -13.33
N GLN A 30 3.86 -1.19 -13.06
CA GLN A 30 3.00 -2.30 -13.46
C GLN A 30 2.36 -2.94 -12.23
N ALA A 31 1.05 -3.18 -12.31
CA ALA A 31 0.33 -3.79 -11.23
C ALA A 31 0.57 -5.29 -11.17
N TYR A 32 0.54 -5.85 -9.95
CA TYR A 32 0.83 -7.25 -9.69
C TYR A 32 0.01 -7.78 -8.50
N VAL A 33 0.09 -9.08 -8.26
CA VAL A 33 -0.41 -9.73 -7.03
C VAL A 33 0.76 -10.43 -6.35
N LEU A 34 0.70 -10.55 -5.03
CA LEU A 34 1.71 -11.31 -4.30
C LEU A 34 1.53 -12.81 -4.56
N THR A 35 2.64 -13.49 -4.80
CA THR A 35 2.74 -14.95 -4.84
C THR A 35 3.62 -15.45 -3.70
N ASP A 36 3.56 -16.74 -3.40
CA ASP A 36 4.54 -17.45 -2.60
C ASP A 36 5.78 -17.83 -3.44
N PRO A 37 6.82 -18.44 -2.85
CA PRO A 37 8.00 -18.91 -3.58
C PRO A 37 7.73 -19.97 -4.65
N ASN A 38 6.57 -20.65 -4.59
CA ASN A 38 6.15 -21.65 -5.56
C ASN A 38 5.32 -21.03 -6.70
N GLY A 39 5.13 -19.71 -6.70
CA GLY A 39 4.32 -18.99 -7.68
C GLY A 39 2.81 -19.05 -7.44
N GLN A 40 2.36 -19.58 -6.29
CA GLN A 40 0.95 -19.58 -5.92
C GLN A 40 0.52 -18.21 -5.40
N VAL A 41 -0.59 -17.67 -5.90
CA VAL A 41 -1.10 -16.36 -5.47
C VAL A 41 -1.53 -16.39 -4.01
N ASP A 42 -1.09 -15.40 -3.23
CA ASP A 42 -1.56 -15.22 -1.85
C ASP A 42 -3.06 -14.87 -1.88
N PRO A 43 -3.94 -15.67 -1.24
CA PRO A 43 -5.38 -15.41 -1.20
C PRO A 43 -5.73 -14.05 -0.58
N LYS A 44 -4.83 -13.48 0.21
CA LYS A 44 -5.00 -12.18 0.86
C LYS A 44 -4.44 -11.02 0.05
N SER A 45 -3.63 -11.24 -0.99
CA SER A 45 -3.13 -10.16 -1.84
C SER A 45 -4.24 -9.54 -2.66
N GLY A 46 -4.33 -8.21 -2.71
CA GLY A 46 -5.07 -7.54 -3.77
C GLY A 46 -4.20 -7.22 -4.97
N VAL A 47 -4.75 -6.37 -5.84
CA VAL A 47 -4.01 -5.74 -6.94
C VAL A 47 -3.13 -4.63 -6.36
N ARG A 48 -1.83 -4.77 -6.52
CA ARG A 48 -0.82 -3.83 -6.01
C ARG A 48 -0.27 -2.98 -7.14
N ILE A 49 -0.09 -1.68 -6.90
CA ILE A 49 0.50 -0.75 -7.84
C ILE A 49 1.19 0.40 -7.08
N GLY A 50 2.48 0.61 -7.34
CA GLY A 50 3.30 1.53 -6.56
C GLY A 50 3.15 1.31 -5.04
N PRO A 51 2.80 2.35 -4.25
CA PRO A 51 2.61 2.23 -2.79
C PRO A 51 1.28 1.60 -2.36
N LEU A 52 0.40 1.22 -3.27
CA LEU A 52 -0.97 0.83 -2.96
C LEU A 52 -1.21 -0.68 -3.10
N ASP A 53 -2.12 -1.20 -2.28
CA ASP A 53 -2.90 -2.41 -2.58
C ASP A 53 -4.38 -2.03 -2.58
N LEU A 54 -4.99 -2.18 -3.75
CA LEU A 54 -6.34 -1.72 -4.02
C LEU A 54 -7.40 -2.55 -3.28
N LYS A 55 -7.05 -3.68 -2.66
CA LYS A 55 -7.98 -4.38 -1.75
C LYS A 55 -8.33 -3.54 -0.52
N TYR A 56 -7.39 -2.77 0.01
CA TYR A 56 -7.52 -2.10 1.31
C TYR A 56 -7.72 -0.59 1.20
N VAL A 57 -7.53 -0.04 0.00
CA VAL A 57 -7.77 1.37 -0.30
C VAL A 57 -9.20 1.53 -0.81
N ARG A 58 -9.87 2.61 -0.37
CA ARG A 58 -11.17 3.02 -0.91
C ARG A 58 -11.03 4.29 -1.76
N PRO A 59 -11.89 4.49 -2.78
CA PRO A 59 -11.90 5.72 -3.57
C PRO A 59 -11.91 7.00 -2.71
N ALA A 60 -12.75 7.04 -1.67
CA ALA A 60 -12.84 8.18 -0.77
C ALA A 60 -11.56 8.45 0.04
N ALA A 61 -10.71 7.44 0.25
CA ALA A 61 -9.40 7.63 0.87
C ALA A 61 -8.42 8.25 -0.11
N LEU A 62 -8.41 7.80 -1.37
CA LEU A 62 -7.57 8.38 -2.44
C LEU A 62 -7.94 9.83 -2.74
N GLN A 63 -9.23 10.17 -2.73
CA GLN A 63 -9.69 11.55 -2.85
C GLN A 63 -9.15 12.41 -1.69
N ARG A 64 -9.18 11.89 -0.46
CA ARG A 64 -8.61 12.58 0.72
C ARG A 64 -7.08 12.71 0.67
N MET A 65 -6.41 11.84 -0.07
CA MET A 65 -4.97 11.95 -0.36
C MET A 65 -4.67 13.00 -1.43
N GLY A 66 -5.68 13.54 -2.13
CA GLY A 66 -5.49 14.50 -3.23
C GLY A 66 -5.26 13.85 -4.59
N LEU A 67 -5.58 12.56 -4.73
CA LEU A 67 -5.44 11.87 -6.02
C LEU A 67 -6.49 12.34 -7.03
N GLN A 68 -6.07 12.50 -8.28
CA GLN A 68 -6.93 12.93 -9.38
C GLN A 68 -8.03 11.90 -9.70
N SER A 69 -9.17 12.38 -10.16
CA SER A 69 -10.34 11.55 -10.48
C SER A 69 -10.04 10.52 -11.56
N GLU A 70 -9.25 10.86 -12.59
CA GLU A 70 -8.91 9.92 -13.67
C GLU A 70 -8.17 8.70 -13.12
N LEU A 71 -7.22 8.91 -12.21
CA LEU A 71 -6.43 7.83 -11.62
C LEU A 71 -7.27 6.97 -10.67
N ILE A 72 -8.20 7.57 -9.93
CA ILE A 72 -9.16 6.82 -9.10
C ILE A 72 -10.09 5.97 -9.97
N GLN A 73 -10.60 6.50 -11.08
CA GLN A 73 -11.42 5.76 -12.04
C GLN A 73 -10.64 4.60 -12.66
N LYS A 74 -9.36 4.81 -12.99
CA LYS A 74 -8.45 3.77 -13.48
C LYS A 74 -8.32 2.61 -12.49
N PHE A 75 -8.32 2.89 -11.18
CA PHE A 75 -8.24 1.88 -10.12
C PHE A 75 -9.58 1.21 -9.78
N GLN A 76 -10.70 1.80 -10.18
CA GLN A 76 -12.04 1.32 -9.81
C GLN A 76 -12.28 -0.18 -10.00
N PRO A 77 -11.90 -0.81 -11.13
CA PRO A 77 -12.16 -2.24 -11.36
C PRO A 77 -11.43 -3.16 -10.38
N TYR A 78 -10.36 -2.68 -9.75
CA TYR A 78 -9.42 -3.47 -8.98
C TYR A 78 -9.64 -3.34 -7.46
N PHE A 79 -10.54 -2.45 -7.02
CA PHE A 79 -10.84 -2.30 -5.61
C PHE A 79 -11.51 -3.54 -5.03
N ASN A 80 -11.09 -3.93 -3.82
CA ASN A 80 -11.68 -5.05 -3.08
C ASN A 80 -11.62 -6.42 -3.81
N VAL A 81 -10.77 -6.55 -4.83
CA VAL A 81 -10.48 -7.82 -5.52
C VAL A 81 -9.21 -8.43 -4.93
N SER A 82 -9.17 -9.74 -4.72
CA SER A 82 -8.02 -10.41 -4.11
C SER A 82 -7.75 -11.83 -4.61
N GLY A 83 -6.56 -12.36 -4.31
CA GLY A 83 -6.15 -13.72 -4.61
C GLY A 83 -6.20 -14.03 -6.10
N GLN A 84 -6.63 -15.24 -6.44
CA GLN A 84 -6.79 -15.71 -7.81
C GLN A 84 -7.68 -14.79 -8.66
N GLN A 85 -8.72 -14.20 -8.09
CA GLN A 85 -9.59 -13.26 -8.81
C GLN A 85 -8.83 -12.00 -9.23
N ALA A 86 -7.94 -11.47 -8.37
CA ALA A 86 -7.11 -10.31 -8.70
C ALA A 86 -6.11 -10.64 -9.81
N GLN A 87 -5.52 -11.84 -9.77
CA GLN A 87 -4.62 -12.30 -10.83
C GLN A 87 -5.35 -12.42 -12.18
N GLN A 88 -6.50 -13.07 -12.21
CA GLN A 88 -7.32 -13.21 -13.42
C GLN A 88 -7.73 -11.85 -13.97
N LEU A 89 -8.13 -10.91 -13.11
CA LEU A 89 -8.48 -9.56 -13.51
C LEU A 89 -7.29 -8.84 -14.16
N LEU A 90 -6.07 -8.98 -13.61
CA LEU A 90 -4.88 -8.38 -14.21
C LEU A 90 -4.48 -9.03 -15.55
N GLN A 91 -4.72 -10.33 -15.70
CA GLN A 91 -4.51 -11.03 -16.98
C GLN A 91 -5.47 -10.52 -18.06
N GLN A 92 -6.73 -10.27 -17.70
CA GLN A 92 -7.76 -9.78 -18.62
C GLN A 92 -7.64 -8.26 -18.88
N LYS A 93 -7.26 -7.51 -17.85
CA LYS A 93 -7.17 -6.06 -17.85
C LYS A 93 -5.91 -5.60 -17.11
N PRO A 94 -4.75 -5.59 -17.78
CA PRO A 94 -3.51 -5.11 -17.17
C PRO A 94 -3.65 -3.67 -16.67
N LEU A 95 -3.17 -3.41 -15.46
CA LEU A 95 -3.08 -2.06 -14.91
C LEU A 95 -1.64 -1.58 -14.97
N GLN A 96 -1.41 -0.50 -15.70
CA GLN A 96 -0.12 0.14 -15.83
C GLN A 96 -0.25 1.65 -15.62
N LEU A 97 0.70 2.24 -14.92
CA LEU A 97 0.85 3.68 -14.74
C LEU A 97 1.87 4.24 -15.73
N THR A 98 1.64 5.48 -16.17
CA THR A 98 2.73 6.29 -16.71
C THR A 98 3.67 6.70 -15.58
N GLN A 99 4.90 7.10 -15.92
CA GLN A 99 5.84 7.63 -14.94
C GLN A 99 5.24 8.83 -14.18
N GLN A 100 4.56 9.73 -14.90
CA GLN A 100 3.91 10.90 -14.30
C GLN A 100 2.77 10.51 -13.34
N GLU A 101 1.94 9.52 -13.69
CA GLU A 101 0.88 9.02 -12.80
C GLU A 101 1.48 8.40 -11.53
N TYR A 102 2.56 7.62 -11.66
CA TYR A 102 3.26 7.02 -10.53
C TYR A 102 3.91 8.05 -9.62
N ASP A 103 4.56 9.07 -10.20
CA ASP A 103 5.19 10.14 -9.44
C ASP A 103 4.13 10.96 -8.69
N ASN A 104 3.01 11.27 -9.35
CA ASN A 104 1.88 11.94 -8.68
C ASN A 104 1.35 11.08 -7.54
N LEU A 105 1.05 9.80 -7.78
CA LEU A 105 0.60 8.87 -6.76
C LEU A 105 1.57 8.81 -5.56
N SER A 106 2.86 8.64 -5.83
CA SER A 106 3.90 8.57 -4.80
C SER A 106 3.97 9.86 -3.98
N ASN A 107 3.94 11.02 -4.64
CA ASN A 107 3.94 12.33 -3.97
C ASN A 107 2.74 12.49 -3.04
N GLN A 108 1.53 12.14 -3.50
CA GLN A 108 0.32 12.26 -2.69
C GLN A 108 0.33 11.31 -1.49
N VAL A 109 0.85 10.10 -1.65
CA VAL A 109 1.00 9.15 -0.54
C VAL A 109 2.00 9.66 0.50
N VAL A 110 3.16 10.17 0.08
CA VAL A 110 4.14 10.79 0.99
C VAL A 110 3.52 11.96 1.75
N ALA A 111 2.90 12.91 1.04
CA ALA A 111 2.27 14.09 1.64
C ALA A 111 1.16 13.70 2.63
N PHE A 112 0.34 12.70 2.28
CA PHE A 112 -0.69 12.18 3.17
C PHE A 112 -0.06 11.54 4.42
N MET A 113 0.99 10.74 4.26
CA MET A 113 1.70 10.13 5.39
C MET A 113 2.31 11.18 6.32
N GLU A 114 3.01 12.18 5.79
CA GLU A 114 3.59 13.28 6.57
C GLU A 114 2.53 14.03 7.38
N LYS A 115 1.41 14.38 6.74
CA LYS A 115 0.27 15.06 7.38
C LYS A 115 -0.30 14.24 8.54
N ASN A 116 -0.33 12.91 8.43
CA ASN A 116 -0.84 12.04 9.48
C ASN A 116 0.21 11.69 10.54
N TYR A 117 1.50 11.60 10.17
CA TYR A 117 2.60 11.33 11.07
C TYR A 117 2.69 12.39 12.18
N ASN A 118 2.49 13.65 11.83
CA ASN A 118 2.52 14.75 12.80
C ASN A 118 1.37 14.71 13.82
N LYS A 119 0.31 13.94 13.52
CA LYS A 119 -0.82 13.72 14.43
C LYS A 119 -0.59 12.56 15.40
N VAL A 120 0.43 11.73 15.14
CA VAL A 120 0.81 10.59 15.99
C VAL A 120 1.24 11.09 17.39
N PRO A 121 0.75 10.52 18.51
CA PRO A 121 1.16 10.95 19.84
C PRO A 121 2.65 10.66 20.04
N PRO A 122 3.41 11.49 20.78
CA PRO A 122 4.87 11.37 20.88
C PRO A 122 5.40 9.97 21.22
N PRO A 123 4.79 9.19 22.16
CA PRO A 123 5.28 7.85 22.46
C PRO A 123 5.24 6.89 21.27
N LEU A 124 4.22 6.98 20.43
CA LEU A 124 4.10 6.16 19.22
C LEU A 124 4.93 6.73 18.07
N ARG A 125 5.01 8.06 17.96
CA ARG A 125 5.76 8.75 16.90
C ARG A 125 7.26 8.51 17.02
N ASN A 126 7.76 8.41 18.24
CA ASN A 126 9.16 8.19 18.53
C ASN A 126 9.54 6.69 18.53
N ASN A 127 8.58 5.79 18.27
CA ASN A 127 8.89 4.37 18.11
C ASN A 127 9.81 4.17 16.90
N ALA A 128 10.93 3.46 17.08
CA ALA A 128 11.94 3.29 16.04
C ALA A 128 11.40 2.73 14.72
N ARG A 129 10.42 1.81 14.77
CA ARG A 129 9.81 1.23 13.56
C ARG A 129 8.90 2.24 12.85
N ILE A 130 8.18 3.07 13.59
CA ILE A 130 7.35 4.15 13.02
C ILE A 130 8.23 5.21 12.35
N VAL A 131 9.37 5.56 12.97
CA VAL A 131 10.37 6.45 12.38
C VAL A 131 10.95 5.85 11.10
N GLN A 132 11.29 4.55 11.11
CA GLN A 132 11.82 3.85 9.95
C GLN A 132 10.83 3.81 8.78
N LEU A 133 9.55 3.55 9.06
CA LEU A 133 8.47 3.60 8.06
C LEU A 133 8.35 4.98 7.41
N LYS A 134 8.45 6.06 8.20
CA LYS A 134 8.48 7.42 7.65
C LYS A 134 9.67 7.62 6.70
N GLN A 135 10.87 7.22 7.12
CA GLN A 135 12.07 7.37 6.29
C GLN A 135 11.99 6.57 4.98
N LEU A 136 11.41 5.37 5.00
CA LEU A 136 11.21 4.56 3.80
C LEU A 136 10.21 5.22 2.84
N ALA A 137 9.12 5.79 3.35
CA ALA A 137 8.17 6.53 2.54
C ALA A 137 8.78 7.79 1.91
N GLU A 138 9.56 8.57 2.67
CA GLU A 138 10.28 9.76 2.16
C GLU A 138 11.25 9.39 1.04
N LYS A 139 11.94 8.26 1.17
CA LYS A 139 12.83 7.70 0.14
C LYS A 139 12.07 7.02 -1.01
N ARG A 140 10.75 6.86 -0.89
CA ARG A 140 9.88 6.12 -1.82
C ARG A 140 10.33 4.67 -2.04
N ASP A 141 10.93 4.07 -1.01
CA ASP A 141 11.27 2.66 -1.00
C ASP A 141 10.02 1.84 -0.63
N TRP A 142 9.02 1.91 -1.51
CA TRP A 142 7.73 1.26 -1.32
C TRP A 142 7.81 -0.25 -1.10
N PRO A 143 8.68 -1.01 -1.81
CA PRO A 143 8.82 -2.44 -1.56
C PRO A 143 9.22 -2.75 -0.12
N VAL A 144 10.24 -2.07 0.41
CA VAL A 144 10.72 -2.28 1.79
C VAL A 144 9.74 -1.69 2.80
N PHE A 145 9.15 -0.53 2.51
CA PHE A 145 8.10 0.08 3.32
C PHE A 145 6.95 -0.90 3.59
N LEU A 146 6.39 -1.50 2.53
CA LEU A 146 5.26 -2.43 2.63
C LEU A 146 5.63 -3.69 3.44
N GLN A 147 6.86 -4.20 3.28
CA GLN A 147 7.36 -5.32 4.09
C GLN A 147 7.44 -4.98 5.58
N GLN A 148 7.85 -3.76 5.94
CA GLN A 148 7.94 -3.34 7.34
C GLN A 148 6.57 -3.07 7.95
N VAL A 149 5.64 -2.50 7.19
CA VAL A 149 4.23 -2.36 7.62
C VAL A 149 3.66 -3.74 7.96
N GLN A 150 4.00 -4.78 7.18
CA GLN A 150 3.59 -6.15 7.45
C GLN A 150 4.02 -6.67 8.80
N SER A 151 5.32 -6.61 9.05
CA SER A 151 5.90 -7.12 10.28
C SER A 151 5.30 -6.39 11.48
N LEU A 152 5.08 -5.08 11.36
CA LEU A 152 4.46 -4.29 12.42
C LEU A 152 3.02 -4.74 12.71
N LEU A 153 2.25 -5.07 11.67
CA LEU A 153 0.86 -5.52 11.84
C LEU A 153 0.74 -6.92 12.44
N GLN A 154 1.67 -7.82 12.14
CA GLN A 154 1.69 -9.16 12.72
C GLN A 154 1.89 -9.10 14.24
N ASP A 155 2.76 -8.22 14.72
CA ASP A 155 3.05 -8.05 16.15
C ASP A 155 1.84 -7.50 16.96
N PHE A 156 0.88 -6.88 16.29
CA PHE A 156 -0.37 -6.40 16.92
C PHE A 156 -1.48 -7.46 16.93
N GLN A 157 -1.31 -8.57 16.21
CA GLN A 157 -2.28 -9.67 16.12
C GLN A 157 -1.89 -10.88 16.99
N SER A 158 -0.63 -10.95 17.43
CA SER A 158 -0.10 -11.91 18.41
C SER A 158 -0.31 -11.44 19.85
#